data_AF-A0A2V0NSP7-F1
#
_entry.id   AF-A0A2V0NSP7-F1
#
_cell.length_a   1.000
_cell.length_b   1.000
_cell.length_c   1.000
_cell.angle_alpha   90.00
_cell.angle_beta   90.00
_cell.angle_gamma   90.00
#
_symmetry.space_group_name_H-M   'P 1'
#
loop_
_entity.id
_entity.type
_entity.pdbx_description
1 polymer ?
#
loop_
_entity_poly.entity_id
_entity_poly.type
_entity_poly.pdbx_seq_one_letter_code
_entity_poly.pdbx_strand_id
1 'polypeptide(L)'
;MAPRRAARLGFGERDLRAWAAFALLLALHWLYTRSTGAPHSWQQQRLLRDLRPGPAKLPPLVWAGAWLFLLCLTVAMATEFAVALHAAIQRALEPPLEGASRGREAAVADLAAAVASAPANGPAGAARGPPSPALKPSPTEAARAATVARLGLADEQASQEEAGAGLAEGSDRSDGGGGGGGGGARVGSVSGEGAAFAADPPPAPAAATSRAIAEAAAAAGDGMRRRWAAAGPAQGARPPSSSNSGDEGEQQKQPEQQRRQRQQEREEGSSAAEDARLQLERHQARMQAAQEAEERQRVWVHEMGGGAGGLAAREAAEQLALDRELRQATDREFDESLAADAAKAAAREAEAEAARAAAGAAEADRARRAEARAALAAALPAEPPAGAAGAVRVRVRLPSGASAERRWDGAAADVGALTDWIQSLEDLPASWQPGGWCLATPFPRAALRDRALSVAELAGGAPALALLATEL
;
A
#
# COMPACT_ATOMS: atom_id res chain seq x y z
N MET A 1 5.78 8.34 -44.96
CA MET A 1 6.43 9.63 -45.29
C MET A 1 7.86 9.80 -44.73
N ALA A 2 8.52 8.75 -44.22
CA ALA A 2 9.86 8.83 -43.63
C ALA A 2 11.10 8.80 -44.60
N PRO A 3 11.05 8.29 -45.85
CA PRO A 3 12.31 8.06 -46.60
C PRO A 3 12.91 9.33 -47.25
N ARG A 4 12.15 10.44 -47.36
CA ARG A 4 12.65 11.65 -48.06
C ARG A 4 13.41 12.64 -47.17
N ARG A 5 13.38 12.49 -45.83
CA ARG A 5 14.16 13.36 -44.91
C ARG A 5 15.56 12.82 -44.57
N ALA A 6 15.82 11.53 -44.78
CA ALA A 6 17.13 10.92 -44.52
C ALA A 6 18.23 11.39 -45.50
N ALA A 7 17.87 11.71 -46.74
CA ALA A 7 18.83 12.10 -47.78
C ALA A 7 19.52 13.46 -47.54
N ARG A 8 19.02 14.32 -46.64
CA ARG A 8 19.65 15.61 -46.30
C ARG A 8 20.68 15.53 -45.18
N LEU A 9 20.82 14.39 -44.51
CA LEU A 9 21.67 14.25 -43.32
C LEU A 9 22.95 13.42 -43.55
N GLY A 10 23.25 13.07 -44.80
CA GLY A 10 24.51 12.38 -45.15
C GLY A 10 24.62 10.93 -44.65
N PHE A 11 23.60 10.39 -43.99
CA PHE A 11 23.59 8.98 -43.60
C PHE A 11 23.28 8.12 -44.82
N GLY A 12 24.27 7.33 -45.25
CA GLY A 12 24.10 6.38 -46.33
C GLY A 12 23.10 5.30 -45.91
N GLU A 13 22.39 4.72 -46.89
CA GLU A 13 21.46 3.60 -46.65
C GLU A 13 22.13 2.41 -45.93
N ARG A 14 23.47 2.28 -46.08
CA ARG A 14 24.29 1.30 -45.37
C ARG A 14 24.37 1.57 -43.87
N ASP A 15 24.44 2.82 -43.44
CA ASP A 15 24.54 3.17 -42.02
C ASP A 15 23.22 2.89 -41.29
N LEU A 16 22.09 3.22 -41.94
CA LEU A 16 20.76 2.93 -41.39
C LEU A 16 20.51 1.42 -41.24
N ARG A 17 20.96 0.60 -42.20
CA ARG A 17 20.88 -0.86 -42.11
C ARG A 17 21.77 -1.42 -40.99
N ALA A 18 22.97 -0.88 -40.82
CA ALA A 18 23.87 -1.28 -39.73
C ALA A 18 23.28 -0.96 -38.35
N TRP A 19 22.69 0.22 -38.19
CA TRP A 19 22.03 0.62 -36.93
C TRP A 19 20.75 -0.17 -36.64
N ALA A 20 19.93 -0.46 -37.67
CA ALA A 20 18.75 -1.30 -37.51
C ALA A 20 19.14 -2.74 -37.12
N ALA A 21 20.20 -3.30 -37.71
CA ALA A 21 20.72 -4.61 -37.34
C ALA A 21 21.26 -4.63 -35.90
N PHE A 22 21.94 -3.57 -35.47
CA PHE A 22 22.44 -3.44 -34.10
C PHE A 22 21.30 -3.35 -33.07
N ALA A 23 20.26 -2.55 -33.34
CA ALA A 23 19.08 -2.45 -32.48
C ALA A 23 18.33 -3.80 -32.39
N LEU A 24 18.20 -4.52 -33.51
CA LEU A 24 17.60 -5.85 -33.53
C LEU A 24 18.42 -6.86 -32.71
N LEU A 25 19.75 -6.82 -32.80
CA LEU A 25 20.63 -7.69 -31.99
C LEU A 25 20.52 -7.39 -30.49
N LEU A 26 20.41 -6.12 -30.10
CA LEU A 26 20.18 -5.74 -28.69
C LEU A 26 18.82 -6.24 -28.19
N ALA A 27 17.76 -6.09 -29.01
CA ALA A 27 16.43 -6.56 -28.65
C ALA A 27 16.38 -8.10 -28.52
N LEU A 28 16.99 -8.83 -29.47
CA LEU A 28 17.11 -10.29 -29.40
C LEU A 28 17.96 -10.75 -28.22
N HIS A 29 19.04 -10.04 -27.90
CA HIS A 29 19.87 -10.34 -26.74
C HIS A 29 19.10 -10.15 -25.43
N TRP A 30 18.34 -9.06 -25.31
CA TRP A 30 17.48 -8.79 -24.14
C TRP A 30 16.37 -9.84 -23.99
N LEU A 31 15.76 -10.25 -25.11
CA LEU A 31 14.75 -11.32 -25.10
C LEU A 31 15.35 -12.67 -24.67
N TYR A 32 16.57 -12.98 -25.13
CA TYR A 32 17.28 -14.21 -24.80
C TYR A 32 17.71 -14.27 -23.32
N THR A 33 18.24 -13.17 -22.76
CA THR A 33 18.63 -13.14 -21.34
C THR A 33 17.42 -13.24 -20.41
N ARG A 34 16.28 -12.66 -20.82
CA ARG A 34 15.03 -12.78 -20.07
C ARG A 34 14.41 -14.18 -20.15
N SER A 35 14.50 -14.87 -21.29
CA SER A 35 13.91 -16.21 -21.45
C SER A 35 14.73 -17.33 -20.81
N THR A 36 16.04 -17.16 -20.69
CA THR A 36 16.94 -18.24 -20.23
C THR A 36 17.37 -18.13 -18.77
N GLY A 37 17.17 -16.97 -18.11
CA GLY A 37 17.56 -16.77 -16.71
C GLY A 37 19.05 -16.97 -16.42
N ALA A 38 19.88 -17.08 -17.45
CA ALA A 38 21.29 -17.44 -17.31
C ALA A 38 22.14 -16.20 -16.96
N PRO A 39 22.95 -16.25 -15.88
CA PRO A 39 23.91 -15.18 -15.59
C PRO A 39 24.96 -15.09 -16.70
N HIS A 40 25.37 -13.86 -17.03
CA HIS A 40 26.28 -13.59 -18.14
C HIS A 40 27.61 -14.34 -17.99
N SER A 41 27.96 -15.13 -19.00
CA SER A 41 29.27 -15.77 -19.03
C SER A 41 30.36 -14.71 -19.25
N TRP A 42 31.53 -14.92 -18.65
CA TRP A 42 32.66 -13.99 -18.71
C TRP A 42 33.10 -13.64 -20.15
N GLN A 43 32.91 -14.56 -21.11
CA GLN A 43 33.19 -14.31 -22.53
C GLN A 43 32.22 -13.31 -23.18
N GLN A 44 30.96 -13.24 -22.74
CA GLN A 44 29.96 -12.28 -23.25
C GLN A 44 30.22 -10.85 -22.75
N GLN A 45 30.67 -10.70 -21.49
CA GLN A 45 31.07 -9.38 -20.96
C GLN A 45 32.27 -8.80 -21.70
N ARG A 46 33.19 -9.65 -22.20
CA ARG A 46 34.34 -9.22 -23.01
C ARG A 46 33.93 -8.69 -24.39
N LEU A 47 33.01 -9.37 -25.07
CA LEU A 47 32.45 -8.92 -26.36
C LEU A 47 31.69 -7.59 -26.26
N LEU A 48 30.93 -7.38 -25.19
CA LEU A 48 30.24 -6.11 -24.94
C LEU A 48 31.19 -4.95 -24.59
N ARG A 49 32.36 -5.26 -24.01
CA ARG A 49 33.39 -4.26 -23.71
C ARG A 49 34.11 -3.77 -24.96
N ASP A 50 34.35 -4.66 -25.92
CA ASP A 50 35.04 -4.33 -27.18
C ASP A 50 34.11 -3.62 -28.19
N LEU A 51 32.79 -3.65 -27.97
CA LEU A 51 31.79 -2.92 -28.77
C LEU A 51 31.47 -1.51 -28.26
N ARG A 52 32.15 -0.98 -27.23
CA ARG A 52 31.95 0.41 -26.79
C ARG A 52 32.51 1.37 -27.85
N PRO A 53 31.68 2.13 -28.58
CA PRO A 53 32.19 3.22 -29.39
C PRO A 53 32.83 4.26 -28.44
N GLY A 54 34.02 4.74 -28.79
CA GLY A 54 34.69 5.81 -28.04
C GLY A 54 33.82 7.07 -27.96
N PRO A 55 34.11 8.00 -27.04
CA PRO A 55 33.30 9.19 -26.77
C PRO A 55 33.43 10.23 -27.90
N ALA A 56 32.97 9.88 -29.10
CA ALA A 56 32.70 10.83 -30.15
C ALA A 56 31.33 11.45 -29.86
N LYS A 57 31.27 12.79 -29.89
CA LYS A 57 30.09 13.62 -29.63
C LYS A 57 28.93 13.17 -30.53
N LEU A 58 28.06 12.32 -30.00
CA LEU A 58 26.81 11.99 -30.68
C LEU A 58 25.96 13.27 -30.77
N PRO A 59 25.36 13.57 -31.94
CA PRO A 59 24.52 14.74 -32.09
C PRO A 59 23.35 14.66 -31.10
N PRO A 60 22.91 15.79 -30.51
CA PRO A 60 21.88 15.82 -29.47
C PRO A 60 20.56 15.14 -29.87
N LEU A 61 20.28 15.05 -31.17
CA LEU A 61 19.12 14.32 -31.71
C LEU A 61 19.18 12.80 -31.47
N VAL A 62 20.36 12.19 -31.40
CA VAL A 62 20.51 10.75 -31.09
C VAL A 62 20.24 10.51 -29.62
N TRP A 63 20.67 11.42 -28.74
CA TRP A 63 20.32 11.36 -27.31
C TRP A 63 18.81 11.53 -27.10
N ALA A 64 18.16 12.46 -27.80
CA ALA A 64 16.71 12.62 -27.76
C ALA A 64 15.97 11.35 -28.24
N GLY A 65 16.46 10.71 -29.31
CA GLY A 65 15.90 9.45 -29.80
C GLY A 65 16.08 8.28 -28.82
N ALA A 66 17.25 8.16 -28.20
CA ALA A 66 17.51 7.14 -27.17
C ALA A 66 16.65 7.34 -25.93
N TRP A 67 16.45 8.59 -25.49
CA TRP A 67 15.56 8.93 -24.39
C TRP A 67 14.10 8.63 -24.71
N LEU A 68 13.62 8.98 -25.91
CA LEU A 68 12.26 8.68 -26.34
C LEU A 68 12.03 7.17 -26.43
N PHE A 69 13.01 6.41 -26.90
CA PHE A 69 12.95 4.95 -26.96
C PHE A 69 12.90 4.33 -25.56
N LEU A 70 13.74 4.80 -24.63
CA LEU A 70 13.70 4.41 -23.22
C LEU A 70 12.35 4.72 -22.58
N LEU A 71 11.78 5.90 -22.86
CA LEU A 71 10.46 6.29 -22.38
C LEU A 71 9.35 5.39 -22.95
N CYS A 72 9.38 5.06 -24.24
CA CYS A 72 8.41 4.12 -24.83
C CYS A 72 8.55 2.72 -24.22
N LEU A 73 9.78 2.27 -23.96
CA LEU A 73 10.04 0.97 -23.34
C LEU A 73 9.52 0.92 -21.89
N THR A 74 9.71 1.98 -21.10
CA THR A 74 9.19 2.02 -19.73
C THR A 74 7.67 2.07 -19.69
N VAL A 75 7.02 2.82 -20.59
CA VAL A 75 5.56 2.83 -20.72
C VAL A 75 5.03 1.44 -21.09
N ALA A 76 5.64 0.77 -22.08
CA ALA A 76 5.23 -0.58 -22.48
C ALA A 76 5.36 -1.60 -21.32
N MET A 77 6.47 -1.55 -20.58
CA MET A 77 6.69 -2.41 -19.42
C MET A 77 5.70 -2.12 -18.28
N ALA A 78 5.37 -0.85 -18.04
CA ALA A 78 4.38 -0.46 -17.04
C ALA A 78 2.96 -0.96 -17.40
N THR A 79 2.59 -0.91 -18.69
CA THR A 79 1.29 -1.45 -19.14
C THR A 79 1.21 -2.97 -19.01
N GLU A 80 2.26 -3.72 -19.37
CA GLU A 80 2.27 -5.18 -19.17
C GLU A 80 2.20 -5.55 -17.69
N PHE A 81 2.92 -4.82 -16.84
CA PHE A 81 2.88 -5.03 -15.39
C PHE A 81 1.49 -4.75 -14.82
N ALA A 82 0.83 -3.67 -15.25
CA ALA A 82 -0.53 -3.35 -14.82
C ALA A 82 -1.55 -4.43 -15.22
N VAL A 83 -1.43 -4.98 -16.43
CA VAL A 83 -2.30 -6.09 -16.90
C VAL A 83 -2.04 -7.36 -16.09
N ALA A 84 -0.77 -7.71 -15.85
CA ALA A 84 -0.42 -8.88 -15.04
C ALA A 84 -0.90 -8.75 -13.58
N LEU A 85 -0.75 -7.57 -13.00
CA LEU A 85 -1.22 -7.26 -11.65
C LEU A 85 -2.76 -7.32 -11.57
N HIS A 86 -3.47 -6.76 -12.55
CA HIS A 86 -4.92 -6.85 -12.61
C HIS A 86 -5.37 -8.31 -12.71
N ALA A 87 -4.75 -9.13 -13.56
CA ALA A 87 -5.06 -10.55 -13.67
C ALA A 87 -4.78 -11.33 -12.37
N ALA A 88 -3.71 -10.99 -11.65
CA ALA A 88 -3.40 -11.59 -10.34
C ALA A 88 -4.44 -11.21 -9.27
N ILE A 89 -4.87 -9.95 -9.25
CA ILE A 89 -5.93 -9.46 -8.36
C ILE A 89 -7.26 -10.17 -8.67
N GLN A 90 -7.62 -10.33 -9.96
CA GLN A 90 -8.85 -11.06 -10.33
C GLN A 90 -8.81 -12.52 -9.88
N ARG A 91 -7.67 -13.22 -10.03
CA ARG A 91 -7.52 -14.60 -9.50
C ARG A 91 -7.58 -14.67 -7.99
N ALA A 92 -7.14 -13.63 -7.28
CA ALA A 92 -7.22 -13.58 -5.83
C ALA A 92 -8.65 -13.25 -5.33
N LEU A 93 -9.43 -12.54 -6.15
CA LEU A 93 -10.82 -12.18 -5.85
C LEU A 93 -11.83 -13.26 -6.23
N GLU A 94 -11.48 -14.17 -7.14
CA GLU A 94 -12.29 -15.36 -7.40
C GLU A 94 -12.19 -16.33 -6.19
N PRO A 95 -13.25 -16.51 -5.40
CA PRO A 95 -13.24 -17.54 -4.37
C PRO A 95 -13.14 -18.91 -5.04
N PRO A 96 -12.37 -19.87 -4.48
CA PRO A 96 -12.24 -21.20 -5.05
C PRO A 96 -13.62 -21.89 -5.06
N LEU A 97 -14.29 -21.89 -6.21
CA LEU A 97 -15.62 -22.47 -6.41
C LEU A 97 -15.62 -24.01 -6.34
N GLU A 98 -14.47 -24.66 -6.23
CA GLU A 98 -14.36 -26.12 -6.14
C GLU A 98 -14.86 -26.71 -4.81
N GLY A 99 -15.10 -25.89 -3.77
CA GLY A 99 -15.67 -26.35 -2.50
C GLY A 99 -17.20 -26.35 -2.43
N ALA A 100 -17.87 -25.50 -3.20
CA ALA A 100 -19.32 -25.25 -3.05
C ALA A 100 -20.20 -26.25 -3.84
N SER A 101 -19.68 -26.88 -4.89
CA SER A 101 -20.43 -27.86 -5.70
C SER A 101 -20.61 -29.20 -4.96
N ARG A 102 -19.59 -29.69 -4.27
CA ARG A 102 -19.68 -30.93 -3.46
C ARG A 102 -20.65 -30.79 -2.29
N GLY A 103 -20.74 -29.61 -1.67
CA GLY A 103 -21.71 -29.33 -0.61
C GLY A 103 -23.15 -29.31 -1.11
N ARG A 104 -23.39 -28.80 -2.34
CA ARG A 104 -24.72 -28.82 -2.96
C ARG A 104 -25.16 -30.22 -3.38
N GLU A 105 -24.27 -31.04 -3.93
CA GLU A 105 -24.61 -32.42 -4.28
C GLU A 105 -24.91 -33.27 -3.05
N ALA A 106 -24.17 -33.09 -1.94
CA ALA A 106 -24.47 -33.75 -0.67
C ALA A 106 -25.81 -33.28 -0.07
N ALA A 107 -26.10 -31.98 -0.10
CA ALA A 107 -27.37 -31.45 0.40
C ALA A 107 -28.58 -31.87 -0.44
N VAL A 108 -28.41 -32.04 -1.76
CA VAL A 108 -29.46 -32.55 -2.66
C VAL A 108 -29.67 -34.06 -2.43
N ALA A 109 -28.62 -34.83 -2.15
CA ALA A 109 -28.73 -36.23 -1.78
C ALA A 109 -29.44 -36.43 -0.43
N ASP A 110 -29.13 -35.61 0.58
CA ASP A 110 -29.79 -35.62 1.89
C ASP A 110 -31.26 -35.19 1.80
N LEU A 111 -31.57 -34.19 0.96
CA LEU A 111 -32.96 -33.76 0.72
C LEU A 111 -33.76 -34.84 -0.02
N ALA A 112 -33.15 -35.54 -0.98
CA ALA A 112 -33.78 -36.66 -1.68
C ALA A 112 -34.04 -37.86 -0.74
N ALA A 113 -33.12 -38.13 0.19
CA ALA A 113 -33.30 -39.16 1.22
C ALA A 113 -34.40 -38.78 2.26
N ALA A 114 -34.52 -37.50 2.61
CA ALA A 114 -35.57 -37.00 3.49
C ALA A 114 -36.96 -37.05 2.83
N VAL A 115 -37.06 -36.80 1.52
CA VAL A 115 -38.32 -36.92 0.77
C VAL A 115 -38.74 -38.39 0.59
N ALA A 116 -37.78 -39.30 0.43
CA ALA A 116 -38.06 -40.74 0.31
C ALA A 116 -38.49 -41.41 1.63
N SER A 117 -38.25 -40.78 2.78
CA SER A 117 -38.59 -41.30 4.11
C SER A 117 -39.88 -40.74 4.71
N ALA A 118 -40.60 -39.88 3.98
CA ALA A 118 -41.89 -39.36 4.42
C ALA A 118 -43.01 -40.41 4.25
N PRO A 119 -43.73 -40.81 5.32
CA PRO A 119 -44.83 -41.76 5.21
C PRO A 119 -46.01 -41.17 4.43
N ALA A 120 -46.47 -41.91 3.43
CA ALA A 120 -47.58 -41.56 2.56
C ALA A 120 -48.92 -41.57 3.33
N ASN A 121 -49.39 -40.40 3.77
CA ASN A 121 -50.78 -40.20 4.17
C ASN A 121 -51.57 -39.67 2.97
N GLY A 122 -52.37 -40.54 2.36
CA GLY A 122 -53.33 -40.17 1.33
C GLY A 122 -54.57 -39.47 1.93
N PRO A 123 -55.16 -38.47 1.24
CA PRO A 123 -56.36 -37.82 1.75
C PRO A 123 -57.64 -38.46 1.20
N ALA A 124 -58.55 -38.78 2.11
CA ALA A 124 -59.96 -39.02 1.83
C ALA A 124 -60.79 -37.83 2.33
N GLY A 125 -61.77 -37.42 1.53
CA GLY A 125 -63.08 -36.98 2.03
C GLY A 125 -63.26 -35.50 2.36
N ALA A 126 -64.08 -34.85 1.53
CA ALA A 126 -64.55 -33.48 1.65
C ALA A 126 -65.54 -33.23 2.81
N ALA A 127 -65.56 -32.01 3.35
CA ALA A 127 -66.79 -31.34 3.82
C ALA A 127 -66.57 -29.81 3.94
N ARG A 128 -67.51 -29.04 3.36
CA ARG A 128 -67.60 -27.57 3.39
C ARG A 128 -68.13 -27.07 4.74
N GLY A 129 -67.55 -26.00 5.27
CA GLY A 129 -68.09 -25.19 6.38
C GLY A 129 -67.38 -23.81 6.46
N PRO A 130 -68.10 -22.68 6.68
CA PRO A 130 -67.59 -21.32 6.48
C PRO A 130 -67.16 -20.63 7.82
N PRO A 131 -66.72 -19.35 7.87
CA PRO A 131 -65.37 -18.99 8.29
C PRO A 131 -65.29 -18.31 9.67
N SER A 132 -64.16 -18.49 10.36
CA SER A 132 -63.78 -17.73 11.57
C SER A 132 -62.28 -17.87 11.85
N PRO A 133 -61.65 -16.98 12.64
CA PRO A 133 -60.80 -15.92 12.10
C PRO A 133 -59.29 -16.08 12.39
N ALA A 134 -58.49 -15.36 11.60
CA ALA A 134 -57.12 -14.89 11.85
C ALA A 134 -56.09 -15.93 12.38
N LEU A 135 -55.50 -16.67 11.44
CA LEU A 135 -54.25 -17.41 11.66
C LEU A 135 -53.04 -16.51 11.37
N LYS A 136 -52.10 -16.47 12.31
CA LYS A 136 -50.77 -15.85 12.19
C LYS A 136 -49.95 -16.57 11.10
N PRO A 137 -49.08 -15.86 10.35
CA PRO A 137 -48.32 -16.46 9.26
C PRO A 137 -47.36 -17.54 9.78
N SER A 138 -47.20 -18.58 8.98
CA SER A 138 -46.31 -19.70 9.27
C SER A 138 -44.83 -19.26 9.30
N PRO A 139 -43.95 -19.93 10.06
CA PRO A 139 -42.53 -19.58 10.16
C PRO A 139 -41.79 -19.62 8.81
N THR A 140 -42.37 -20.28 7.79
CA THR A 140 -41.83 -20.35 6.43
C THR A 140 -42.09 -19.07 5.62
N GLU A 141 -43.17 -18.33 5.92
CA GLU A 141 -43.45 -17.02 5.32
C GLU A 141 -42.63 -15.91 5.96
N ALA A 142 -42.38 -15.99 7.28
CA ALA A 142 -41.48 -15.07 7.98
C ALA A 142 -40.02 -15.19 7.47
N ALA A 143 -39.58 -16.40 7.10
CA ALA A 143 -38.25 -16.64 6.53
C ALA A 143 -38.10 -16.08 5.10
N ARG A 144 -39.17 -16.08 4.30
CA ARG A 144 -39.18 -15.45 2.97
C ARG A 144 -39.17 -13.92 3.07
N ALA A 145 -39.94 -13.33 3.98
CA ALA A 145 -39.92 -11.89 4.24
C ALA A 145 -38.55 -11.41 4.76
N ALA A 146 -37.89 -12.20 5.62
CA ALA A 146 -36.55 -11.89 6.14
C ALA A 146 -35.43 -12.01 5.08
N THR A 147 -35.64 -12.78 4.02
CA THR A 147 -34.66 -12.92 2.92
C THR A 147 -34.80 -11.79 1.89
N VAL A 148 -36.03 -11.32 1.64
CA VAL A 148 -36.30 -10.14 0.79
C VAL A 148 -35.78 -8.85 1.46
N ALA A 149 -35.92 -8.71 2.78
CA ALA A 149 -35.34 -7.59 3.53
C ALA A 149 -33.80 -7.60 3.60
N ARG A 150 -33.16 -8.76 3.40
CA ARG A 150 -31.69 -8.94 3.50
C ARG A 150 -30.96 -8.73 2.18
N LEU A 151 -31.67 -8.70 1.06
CA LEU A 151 -31.11 -8.50 -0.28
C LEU A 151 -31.22 -7.06 -0.80
N GLY A 152 -31.76 -6.11 -0.02
CA GLY A 152 -31.67 -4.68 -0.33
C GLY A 152 -32.27 -4.26 -1.68
N LEU A 153 -33.25 -5.01 -2.20
CA LEU A 153 -33.93 -4.72 -3.45
C LEU A 153 -35.41 -4.44 -3.18
N ALA A 154 -35.69 -3.27 -2.61
CA ALA A 154 -37.01 -2.66 -2.58
C ALA A 154 -36.87 -1.18 -2.21
N ASP A 155 -36.58 -0.31 -3.19
CA ASP A 155 -37.30 0.95 -3.42
C ASP A 155 -36.70 1.70 -4.63
N GLU A 156 -37.18 1.40 -5.84
CA GLU A 156 -36.94 2.27 -7.01
C GLU A 156 -38.00 2.12 -8.11
N GLN A 157 -39.24 1.74 -7.76
CA GLN A 157 -40.35 1.65 -8.73
C GLN A 157 -41.67 2.31 -8.30
N ALA A 158 -41.69 3.12 -7.23
CA ALA A 158 -42.91 3.79 -6.77
C ALA A 158 -42.92 5.33 -6.98
N SER A 159 -42.01 5.89 -7.78
CA SER A 159 -41.92 7.35 -8.00
C SER A 159 -42.06 7.80 -9.46
N GLN A 160 -42.66 6.99 -10.34
CA GLN A 160 -42.84 7.34 -11.76
C GLN A 160 -44.27 7.21 -12.33
N GLU A 161 -45.31 7.14 -11.48
CA GLU A 161 -46.71 7.02 -11.97
C GLU A 161 -47.73 8.02 -11.38
N GLU A 162 -47.29 9.15 -10.82
CA GLU A 162 -48.20 10.28 -10.49
C GLU A 162 -47.63 11.62 -10.96
N ALA A 163 -47.59 11.80 -12.29
CA ALA A 163 -47.51 13.14 -12.89
C ALA A 163 -48.34 13.14 -14.18
N GLY A 164 -49.66 13.17 -14.03
CA GLY A 164 -50.54 13.30 -15.19
C GLY A 164 -52.02 13.09 -14.93
N ALA A 165 -52.67 14.00 -14.21
CA ALA A 165 -54.07 14.42 -14.44
C ALA A 165 -54.56 15.33 -13.30
N GLY A 166 -55.25 16.42 -13.64
CA GLY A 166 -56.22 17.03 -12.72
C GLY A 166 -56.08 18.53 -12.49
N LEU A 167 -56.48 19.32 -13.49
CA LEU A 167 -56.98 20.68 -13.30
C LEU A 167 -58.28 20.66 -12.46
N ALA A 168 -58.45 21.69 -11.62
CA ALA A 168 -59.67 22.48 -11.36
C ALA A 168 -60.01 22.68 -9.87
N GLU A 169 -60.17 23.97 -9.52
CA GLU A 169 -61.10 24.59 -8.54
C GLU A 169 -61.18 23.99 -7.12
N GLY A 170 -61.07 24.74 -6.02
CA GLY A 170 -61.11 26.18 -5.77
C GLY A 170 -61.42 26.41 -4.28
N SER A 171 -61.40 27.69 -3.89
CA SER A 171 -62.10 28.30 -2.74
C SER A 171 -61.56 28.08 -1.31
N ASP A 172 -61.00 29.21 -0.83
CA ASP A 172 -61.34 29.94 0.41
C ASP A 172 -61.18 29.37 1.82
N ARG A 173 -60.53 30.25 2.64
CA ARG A 173 -60.74 30.52 4.08
C ARG A 173 -60.30 29.42 5.05
N SER A 174 -59.75 29.69 6.23
CA SER A 174 -59.48 30.90 7.00
C SER A 174 -58.62 30.51 8.22
N ASP A 175 -58.08 31.52 8.90
CA ASP A 175 -57.63 31.53 10.31
C ASP A 175 -56.38 30.68 10.68
N GLY A 176 -55.40 31.17 11.43
CA GLY A 176 -55.40 32.28 12.38
C GLY A 176 -55.12 31.74 13.79
N GLY A 177 -53.94 32.06 14.34
CA GLY A 177 -53.55 31.82 15.74
C GLY A 177 -52.74 30.52 15.95
N GLY A 178 -51.71 30.46 16.79
CA GLY A 178 -51.24 31.34 17.85
C GLY A 178 -50.81 30.50 19.06
N GLY A 179 -49.71 30.88 19.73
CA GLY A 179 -49.26 30.33 21.02
C GLY A 179 -48.37 29.08 20.91
N GLY A 180 -47.14 29.06 21.41
CA GLY A 180 -46.81 29.08 22.86
C GLY A 180 -46.89 27.63 23.38
N GLY A 181 -45.91 26.98 23.99
CA GLY A 181 -44.79 27.36 24.83
C GLY A 181 -44.60 26.22 25.85
N GLY A 182 -43.38 26.00 26.36
CA GLY A 182 -43.07 25.09 27.48
C GLY A 182 -43.08 23.60 27.11
N GLY A 183 -42.21 22.73 27.63
CA GLY A 183 -41.41 22.76 28.85
C GLY A 183 -41.66 21.47 29.65
N GLY A 184 -40.59 20.80 30.12
CA GLY A 184 -40.65 19.72 31.12
C GLY A 184 -40.62 18.30 30.53
N ALA A 185 -39.53 17.54 30.61
CA ALA A 185 -38.86 16.94 31.78
C ALA A 185 -39.50 15.62 32.29
N ARG A 186 -38.69 14.55 32.16
CA ARG A 186 -38.48 13.37 33.04
C ARG A 186 -39.65 12.43 33.38
N VAL A 187 -39.33 11.12 33.32
CA VAL A 187 -39.31 10.08 34.40
C VAL A 187 -39.45 8.73 33.68
N GLY A 188 -38.46 7.82 33.70
CA GLY A 188 -38.27 6.73 34.68
C GLY A 188 -38.54 5.37 33.99
N SER A 189 -37.58 4.41 33.94
CA SER A 189 -37.46 3.28 34.92
C SER A 189 -38.55 2.21 34.68
N VAL A 190 -38.37 0.91 34.41
CA VAL A 190 -37.48 -0.15 34.98
C VAL A 190 -37.81 -1.48 34.26
N SER A 191 -36.81 -2.27 33.83
CA SER A 191 -36.45 -3.66 34.23
C SER A 191 -37.27 -4.86 33.72
N GLY A 192 -36.54 -5.96 33.44
CA GLY A 192 -37.02 -7.35 33.28
C GLY A 192 -36.22 -8.09 32.20
N GLU A 193 -35.00 -8.57 32.48
CA GLU A 193 -34.65 -9.95 32.90
C GLU A 193 -35.24 -11.09 32.05
N GLY A 194 -34.35 -11.87 31.44
CA GLY A 194 -34.66 -13.10 30.71
C GLY A 194 -33.44 -13.68 30.00
N ALA A 195 -32.57 -14.35 30.76
CA ALA A 195 -31.38 -15.04 30.27
C ALA A 195 -31.73 -16.34 29.52
N ALA A 196 -31.12 -16.56 28.35
CA ALA A 196 -30.87 -17.90 27.80
C ALA A 196 -29.71 -17.88 26.79
N PHE A 197 -28.61 -18.51 27.19
CA PHE A 197 -27.47 -19.06 26.44
C PHE A 197 -27.52 -18.99 24.89
N ALA A 198 -26.65 -18.15 24.30
CA ALA A 198 -26.11 -18.33 22.95
C ALA A 198 -24.72 -17.68 22.89
N ALA A 199 -23.75 -18.39 22.30
CA ALA A 199 -22.33 -18.05 22.31
C ALA A 199 -22.03 -16.71 21.60
N ASP A 200 -21.36 -15.81 22.32
CA ASP A 200 -20.82 -14.56 21.79
C ASP A 200 -19.68 -14.84 20.77
N PRO A 201 -19.69 -14.20 19.59
CA PRO A 201 -18.54 -14.21 18.69
C PRO A 201 -17.40 -13.34 19.26
N PRO A 202 -16.12 -13.69 19.01
CA PRO A 202 -14.99 -12.98 19.60
C PRO A 202 -14.92 -11.52 19.13
N PRO A 203 -14.60 -10.55 20.01
CA PRO A 203 -14.39 -9.17 19.62
C PRO A 203 -13.10 -9.02 18.78
N ALA A 204 -13.19 -8.21 17.72
CA ALA A 204 -12.08 -7.90 16.83
C ALA A 204 -10.87 -7.32 17.59
N PRO A 205 -9.63 -7.80 17.35
CA PRO A 205 -8.46 -7.49 18.19
C PRO A 205 -7.78 -6.13 17.91
N ALA A 206 -8.35 -5.24 17.09
CA ALA A 206 -7.60 -4.08 16.60
C ALA A 206 -7.45 -2.92 17.61
N ALA A 207 -8.39 -2.73 18.54
CA ALA A 207 -8.36 -1.58 19.46
C ALA A 207 -7.63 -1.86 20.78
N ALA A 208 -7.72 -3.09 21.31
CA ALA A 208 -7.07 -3.47 22.56
C ALA A 208 -5.55 -3.64 22.41
N THR A 209 -5.08 -4.11 21.24
CA THR A 209 -3.66 -4.34 20.96
C THR A 209 -2.88 -3.03 20.83
N SER A 210 -3.47 -2.00 20.22
CA SER A 210 -2.85 -0.69 20.05
C SER A 210 -2.64 0.03 21.40
N ARG A 211 -3.60 -0.11 22.32
CA ARG A 211 -3.46 0.44 23.69
C ARG A 211 -2.43 -0.32 24.52
N ALA A 212 -2.41 -1.66 24.42
CA ALA A 212 -1.43 -2.48 25.11
C ALA A 212 0.01 -2.24 24.60
N ILE A 213 0.19 -2.02 23.30
CA ILE A 213 1.49 -1.66 22.70
C ILE A 213 1.93 -0.26 23.16
N ALA A 214 1.01 0.72 23.21
CA ALA A 214 1.31 2.06 23.70
C ALA A 214 1.67 2.09 25.20
N GLU A 215 0.95 1.33 26.03
CA GLU A 215 1.23 1.21 27.46
C GLU A 215 2.55 0.44 27.72
N ALA A 216 2.88 -0.58 26.93
CA ALA A 216 4.16 -1.28 27.00
C ALA A 216 5.34 -0.40 26.56
N ALA A 217 5.17 0.43 25.52
CA ALA A 217 6.18 1.38 25.07
C ALA A 217 6.44 2.48 26.11
N ALA A 218 5.39 2.98 26.77
CA ALA A 218 5.52 3.95 27.87
C ALA A 218 6.26 3.34 29.08
N ALA A 219 5.95 2.09 29.45
CA ALA A 219 6.63 1.38 30.53
C ALA A 219 8.12 1.10 30.22
N ALA A 220 8.44 0.77 28.96
CA ALA A 220 9.83 0.58 28.51
C ALA A 220 10.64 1.89 28.53
N GLY A 221 10.04 3.00 28.11
CA GLY A 221 10.66 4.32 28.16
C GLY A 221 10.98 4.79 29.59
N ASP A 222 10.10 4.51 30.54
CA ASP A 222 10.33 4.83 31.95
C ASP A 222 11.34 3.90 32.63
N GLY A 223 11.43 2.64 32.20
CA GLY A 223 12.49 1.73 32.62
C GLY A 223 13.88 2.20 32.16
N MET A 224 13.99 2.73 30.95
CA MET A 224 15.25 3.24 30.40
C MET A 224 15.67 4.55 31.06
N ARG A 225 14.73 5.48 31.30
CA ARG A 225 15.00 6.72 32.06
C ARG A 225 15.46 6.44 33.50
N ARG A 226 14.88 5.45 34.18
CA ARG A 226 15.31 5.05 35.53
C ARG A 226 16.69 4.39 35.53
N ARG A 227 17.05 3.59 34.51
CA ARG A 227 18.41 3.04 34.38
C ARG A 227 19.45 4.12 34.11
N TRP A 228 19.09 5.14 33.33
CA TRP A 228 19.95 6.30 33.08
C TRP A 228 20.12 7.19 34.32
N ALA A 229 19.07 7.37 35.12
CA ALA A 229 19.15 8.12 36.37
C ALA A 229 19.86 7.35 37.50
N ALA A 230 19.83 6.01 37.48
CA ALA A 230 20.53 5.15 38.45
C ALA A 230 22.01 4.93 38.11
N ALA A 231 22.39 5.12 36.83
CA ALA A 231 23.80 5.24 36.43
C ALA A 231 24.31 6.63 36.84
N GLY A 232 24.54 6.81 38.14
CA GLY A 232 25.13 8.02 38.69
C GLY A 232 26.43 8.40 37.96
N PRO A 233 26.80 9.69 37.94
CA PRO A 233 27.97 10.16 37.21
C PRO A 233 29.20 9.44 37.75
N ALA A 234 29.80 8.59 36.91
CA ALA A 234 31.08 7.96 37.18
C ALA A 234 32.14 9.06 37.30
N GLN A 235 32.40 9.49 38.54
CA GLN A 235 33.52 10.32 38.89
C GLN A 235 34.80 9.51 38.65
N GLY A 236 35.72 10.04 37.85
CA GLY A 236 37.12 9.64 37.90
C GLY A 236 37.65 8.89 36.69
N ALA A 237 37.63 9.52 35.52
CA ALA A 237 38.68 9.30 34.53
C ALA A 237 38.98 10.63 33.84
N ARG A 238 40.03 11.31 34.31
CA ARG A 238 40.60 12.48 33.62
C ARG A 238 41.09 12.02 32.25
N PRO A 239 40.54 12.52 31.13
CA PRO A 239 41.13 12.29 29.82
C PRO A 239 42.50 12.99 29.76
N PRO A 240 43.48 12.41 29.05
CA PRO A 240 44.76 13.07 28.83
C PRO A 240 44.53 14.38 28.08
N SER A 241 45.07 15.47 28.62
CA SER A 241 45.02 16.78 28.01
C SER A 241 45.81 16.77 26.70
N SER A 242 45.13 16.53 25.59
CA SER A 242 45.65 16.87 24.26
C SER A 242 45.41 18.37 24.06
N SER A 243 46.43 19.15 24.36
CA SER A 243 46.54 20.55 23.97
C SER A 243 46.58 20.65 22.44
N ASN A 244 45.41 20.77 21.80
CA ASN A 244 45.29 21.19 20.42
C ASN A 244 44.34 22.40 20.36
N SER A 245 44.85 23.53 20.86
CA SER A 245 44.16 24.81 20.99
C SER A 245 44.11 25.56 19.65
N GLY A 246 43.43 24.99 18.66
CA GLY A 246 43.41 25.54 17.30
C GLY A 246 42.05 25.63 16.60
N ASP A 247 41.02 24.89 17.03
CA ASP A 247 39.86 24.66 16.15
C ASP A 247 38.50 24.50 16.85
N GLU A 248 38.33 25.10 18.03
CA GLU A 248 37.05 25.05 18.77
C GLU A 248 36.03 26.14 18.33
N GLY A 249 36.42 27.01 17.39
CA GLY A 249 35.59 28.15 16.95
C GLY A 249 34.54 27.83 15.89
N GLU A 250 34.65 26.70 15.17
CA GLU A 250 33.74 26.36 14.07
C GLU A 250 32.59 25.43 14.46
N GLN A 251 32.81 24.50 15.41
CA GLN A 251 31.76 23.55 15.81
C GLN A 251 30.62 24.22 16.60
N GLN A 252 30.86 25.37 17.23
CA GLN A 252 29.83 26.10 17.98
C GLN A 252 28.94 27.00 17.10
N LYS A 253 29.33 27.29 15.85
CA LYS A 253 28.55 28.15 14.93
C LYS A 253 27.40 27.42 14.23
N GLN A 254 27.52 26.11 14.01
CA GLN A 254 26.48 25.29 13.36
C GLN A 254 25.11 25.29 14.09
N PRO A 255 25.04 25.10 15.43
CA PRO A 255 23.73 25.11 16.12
C PRO A 255 23.07 26.48 16.11
N GLU A 256 23.84 27.58 16.07
CA GLU A 256 23.27 28.93 16.01
C GLU A 256 22.71 29.24 14.62
N GLN A 257 23.39 28.83 13.55
CA GLN A 257 22.87 28.95 12.19
C GLN A 257 21.57 28.16 11.99
N GLN A 258 21.49 26.93 12.50
CA GLN A 258 20.24 26.15 12.43
C GLN A 258 19.09 26.79 13.22
N ARG A 259 19.37 27.44 14.36
CA ARG A 259 18.34 28.17 15.12
C ARG A 259 17.83 29.40 14.38
N ARG A 260 18.72 30.17 13.76
CA ARG A 260 18.34 31.33 12.94
C ARG A 260 17.52 30.92 11.72
N GLN A 261 17.91 29.83 11.06
CA GLN A 261 17.16 29.30 9.92
C GLN A 261 15.74 28.86 10.33
N ARG A 262 15.60 28.14 11.45
CA ARG A 262 14.27 27.77 11.98
C ARG A 262 13.43 28.97 12.42
N GLN A 263 14.07 30.05 12.89
CA GLN A 263 13.36 31.29 13.21
C GLN A 263 12.86 31.98 11.95
N GLN A 264 13.71 32.09 10.91
CA GLN A 264 13.32 32.62 9.61
C GLN A 264 12.17 31.80 9.00
N GLU A 265 12.25 30.47 9.00
CA GLU A 265 11.17 29.61 8.49
C GLU A 265 9.85 29.80 9.25
N ARG A 266 9.91 30.08 10.57
CA ARG A 266 8.71 30.38 11.37
C ARG A 266 8.14 31.77 11.08
N GLU A 267 9.00 32.77 10.91
CA GLU A 267 8.60 34.13 10.56
C GLU A 267 8.00 34.17 9.14
N GLU A 268 8.63 33.49 8.18
CA GLU A 268 8.12 33.33 6.81
C GLU A 268 6.78 32.55 6.80
N GLY A 269 6.70 31.45 7.56
CA GLY A 269 5.46 30.68 7.69
C GLY A 269 4.32 31.49 8.34
N SER A 270 4.63 32.32 9.34
CA SER A 270 3.66 33.21 9.99
C SER A 270 3.18 34.30 9.03
N SER A 271 4.09 34.95 8.29
CA SER A 271 3.73 35.97 7.29
C SER A 271 2.83 35.39 6.21
N ALA A 272 3.14 34.20 5.70
CA ALA A 272 2.33 33.54 4.67
C ALA A 272 0.91 33.21 5.17
N ALA A 273 0.77 32.80 6.43
CA ALA A 273 -0.53 32.53 7.05
C ALA A 273 -1.36 33.80 7.27
N GLU A 274 -0.72 34.92 7.64
CA GLU A 274 -1.39 36.22 7.77
C GLU A 274 -1.85 36.76 6.41
N ASP A 275 -1.02 36.62 5.37
CA ASP A 275 -1.38 37.00 4.01
C ASP A 275 -2.58 36.19 3.49
N ALA A 276 -2.61 34.89 3.76
CA ALA A 276 -3.74 34.02 3.40
C ALA A 276 -5.04 34.46 4.12
N ARG A 277 -4.97 34.86 5.40
CA ARG A 277 -6.13 35.38 6.14
C ARG A 277 -6.64 36.70 5.55
N LEU A 278 -5.74 37.64 5.27
CA LEU A 278 -6.10 38.92 4.65
C LEU A 278 -6.72 38.73 3.26
N GLN A 279 -6.25 37.74 2.49
CA GLN A 279 -6.86 37.40 1.21
C GLN A 279 -8.28 36.84 1.36
N LEU A 280 -8.51 35.98 2.35
CA LEU A 280 -9.84 35.45 2.66
C LEU A 280 -10.81 36.57 3.06
N GLU A 281 -10.39 37.49 3.94
CA GLU A 281 -11.20 38.65 4.35
C GLU A 281 -11.54 39.55 3.17
N ARG A 282 -10.56 39.85 2.29
CA ARG A 282 -10.81 40.63 1.06
C ARG A 282 -11.79 39.93 0.13
N HIS A 283 -11.72 38.60 0.03
CA HIS A 283 -12.65 37.83 -0.78
C HIS A 283 -14.08 37.88 -0.20
N GLN A 284 -14.22 37.70 1.11
CA GLN A 284 -15.52 37.82 1.81
C GLN A 284 -16.13 39.22 1.65
N ALA A 285 -15.33 40.28 1.79
CA ALA A 285 -15.79 41.65 1.60
C ALA A 285 -16.26 41.91 0.15
N ARG A 286 -15.59 41.32 -0.85
CA ARG A 286 -16.04 41.40 -2.26
C ARG A 286 -17.37 40.68 -2.47
N MET A 287 -17.55 39.50 -1.86
CA MET A 287 -18.82 38.76 -1.95
C MET A 287 -19.97 39.52 -1.29
N GLN A 288 -19.75 40.11 -0.12
CA GLN A 288 -20.76 40.94 0.56
C GLN A 288 -21.12 42.20 -0.25
N ALA A 289 -20.13 42.92 -0.77
CA ALA A 289 -20.36 44.09 -1.62
C ALA A 289 -21.15 43.74 -2.90
N ALA A 290 -20.90 42.56 -3.48
CA ALA A 290 -21.65 42.06 -4.62
C ALA A 290 -23.11 41.75 -4.26
N GLN A 291 -23.37 41.12 -3.09
CA GLN A 291 -24.72 40.86 -2.60
C GLN A 291 -25.50 42.16 -2.36
N GLU A 292 -24.89 43.14 -1.69
CA GLU A 292 -25.51 44.45 -1.47
C GLU A 292 -25.83 45.18 -2.80
N ALA A 293 -24.96 45.05 -3.80
CA ALA A 293 -25.20 45.62 -5.13
C ALA A 293 -26.39 44.94 -5.83
N GLU A 294 -26.51 43.61 -5.72
CA GLU A 294 -27.65 42.85 -6.27
C GLU A 294 -28.97 43.23 -5.57
N GLU A 295 -28.97 43.38 -4.25
CA GLU A 295 -30.14 43.82 -3.49
C GLU A 295 -30.58 45.24 -3.92
N ARG A 296 -29.63 46.17 -4.07
CA ARG A 296 -29.92 47.51 -4.60
C ARG A 296 -30.51 47.46 -5.99
N GLN A 297 -29.98 46.60 -6.86
CA GLN A 297 -30.50 46.43 -8.21
C GLN A 297 -31.92 45.83 -8.20
N ARG A 298 -32.20 44.85 -7.34
CA ARG A 298 -33.55 44.28 -7.15
C ARG A 298 -34.56 45.34 -6.70
N VAL A 299 -34.20 46.16 -5.72
CA VAL A 299 -35.05 47.26 -5.25
C VAL A 299 -35.30 48.26 -6.38
N TRP A 300 -34.26 48.65 -7.12
CA TRP A 300 -34.37 49.57 -8.24
C TRP A 300 -35.27 49.03 -9.37
N VAL A 301 -35.14 47.75 -9.73
CA VAL A 301 -36.02 47.11 -10.73
C VAL A 301 -37.46 47.06 -10.24
N HIS A 302 -37.71 46.80 -8.95
CA HIS A 302 -39.05 46.80 -8.38
C HIS A 302 -39.68 48.21 -8.39
N GLU A 303 -38.89 49.26 -8.13
CA GLU A 303 -39.33 50.66 -8.20
C GLU A 303 -39.62 51.12 -9.64
N MET A 304 -38.80 50.72 -10.61
CA MET A 304 -38.94 51.09 -12.03
C MET A 304 -39.96 50.26 -12.79
N GLY A 305 -40.28 49.04 -12.33
CA GLY A 305 -41.20 48.10 -12.99
C GLY A 305 -42.69 48.47 -12.91
N GLY A 306 -43.07 49.49 -12.13
CA GLY A 306 -44.47 49.87 -11.90
C GLY A 306 -45.17 50.61 -13.06
N GLY A 307 -44.47 51.02 -14.12
CA GLY A 307 -45.07 51.79 -15.20
C GLY A 307 -44.39 51.60 -16.55
N ALA A 308 -45.06 50.90 -17.46
CA ALA A 308 -44.77 50.85 -18.91
C ALA A 308 -43.42 50.24 -19.35
N GLY A 309 -43.32 48.90 -19.39
CA GLY A 309 -42.16 48.23 -20.00
C GLY A 309 -42.21 46.69 -20.09
N GLY A 310 -43.35 46.08 -20.45
CA GLY A 310 -43.55 44.63 -20.34
C GLY A 310 -42.68 43.72 -21.23
N LEU A 311 -42.11 44.23 -22.33
CA LEU A 311 -41.20 43.45 -23.21
C LEU A 311 -39.75 43.52 -22.72
N ALA A 312 -39.25 44.72 -22.41
CA ALA A 312 -37.90 44.90 -21.86
C ALA A 312 -37.73 44.18 -20.51
N ALA A 313 -38.79 44.12 -19.68
CA ALA A 313 -38.77 43.37 -18.43
C ALA A 313 -38.68 41.84 -18.65
N ARG A 314 -39.25 41.31 -19.74
CA ARG A 314 -39.17 39.88 -20.07
C ARG A 314 -37.78 39.50 -20.58
N GLU A 315 -37.23 40.29 -21.49
CA GLU A 315 -35.87 40.08 -21.99
C GLU A 315 -34.84 40.18 -20.87
N ALA A 316 -34.99 41.15 -19.96
CA ALA A 316 -34.13 41.26 -18.77
C ALA A 316 -34.27 40.06 -17.82
N ALA A 317 -35.49 39.52 -17.65
CA ALA A 317 -35.71 38.32 -16.85
C ALA A 317 -35.07 37.06 -17.47
N GLU A 318 -35.15 36.91 -18.79
CA GLU A 318 -34.50 35.82 -19.53
C GLU A 318 -32.97 35.92 -19.44
N GLN A 319 -32.40 37.12 -19.58
CA GLN A 319 -30.96 37.35 -19.41
C GLN A 319 -30.49 37.00 -17.99
N LEU A 320 -31.24 37.41 -16.96
CA LEU A 320 -30.93 37.05 -15.58
C LEU A 320 -31.04 35.54 -15.32
N ALA A 321 -31.95 34.84 -16.00
CA ALA A 321 -32.06 33.38 -15.90
C ALA A 321 -30.83 32.69 -16.52
N LEU A 322 -30.42 33.10 -17.72
CA LEU A 322 -29.22 32.58 -18.38
C LEU A 322 -27.94 32.85 -17.57
N ASP A 323 -27.81 34.04 -16.99
CA ASP A 323 -26.66 34.39 -16.14
C ASP A 323 -26.62 33.54 -14.87
N ARG A 324 -27.78 33.23 -14.26
CA ARG A 324 -27.85 32.33 -13.10
C ARG A 324 -27.44 30.92 -13.47
N GLU A 325 -27.92 30.39 -14.59
CA GLU A 325 -27.53 29.06 -15.08
C GLU A 325 -26.03 28.98 -15.35
N LEU A 326 -25.45 30.02 -15.97
CA LEU A 326 -24.01 30.09 -16.25
C LEU A 326 -23.18 30.13 -14.97
N ARG A 327 -23.60 30.91 -13.96
CA ARG A 327 -22.94 30.94 -12.65
C ARG A 327 -23.01 29.58 -11.95
N GLN A 328 -24.20 28.96 -11.93
CA GLN A 328 -24.37 27.63 -11.35
C GLN A 328 -23.50 26.56 -12.03
N ALA A 329 -23.36 26.63 -13.36
CA ALA A 329 -22.48 25.73 -14.10
C ALA A 329 -21.00 25.96 -13.73
N THR A 330 -20.57 27.22 -13.62
CA THR A 330 -19.20 27.57 -13.25
C THR A 330 -18.87 27.17 -11.81
N ASP A 331 -19.79 27.42 -10.87
CA ASP A 331 -19.65 27.05 -9.47
C ASP A 331 -19.54 25.52 -9.34
N ARG A 332 -20.36 24.78 -10.10
CA ARG A 332 -20.30 23.31 -10.14
C ARG A 332 -18.96 22.80 -10.68
N GLU A 333 -18.48 23.34 -11.79
CA GLU A 333 -17.17 22.96 -12.35
C GLU A 333 -16.02 23.26 -11.37
N PHE A 334 -16.12 24.38 -10.64
CA PHE A 334 -15.16 24.76 -9.61
C PHE A 334 -15.17 23.79 -8.43
N ASP A 335 -16.35 23.43 -7.91
CA ASP A 335 -16.50 22.44 -6.83
C ASP A 335 -15.99 21.05 -7.25
N GLU A 336 -16.28 20.63 -8.48
CA GLU A 336 -15.77 19.38 -9.04
C GLU A 336 -14.24 19.39 -9.15
N SER A 337 -13.64 20.52 -9.57
CA SER A 337 -12.18 20.69 -9.60
C SER A 337 -11.56 20.67 -8.20
N LEU A 338 -12.18 21.33 -7.22
CA LEU A 338 -11.73 21.32 -5.81
C LEU A 338 -11.78 19.91 -5.22
N ALA A 339 -12.86 19.16 -5.48
CA ALA A 339 -12.98 17.78 -5.04
C ALA A 339 -11.91 16.88 -5.67
N ALA A 340 -11.63 17.05 -6.97
CA ALA A 340 -10.58 16.31 -7.66
C ALA A 340 -9.18 16.60 -7.10
N ASP A 341 -8.87 17.87 -6.80
CA ASP A 341 -7.60 18.26 -6.19
C ASP A 341 -7.45 17.73 -4.76
N ALA A 342 -8.52 17.77 -3.95
CA ALA A 342 -8.54 17.17 -2.62
C ALA A 342 -8.31 15.66 -2.66
N ALA A 343 -8.96 14.94 -3.59
CA ALA A 343 -8.76 13.51 -3.78
C ALA A 343 -7.32 13.18 -4.21
N LYS A 344 -6.74 13.99 -5.10
CA LYS A 344 -5.35 13.83 -5.55
C LYS A 344 -4.35 14.10 -4.41
N ALA A 345 -4.62 15.09 -3.56
CA ALA A 345 -3.79 15.36 -2.39
C ALA A 345 -3.85 14.19 -1.38
N ALA A 346 -5.05 13.69 -1.07
CA ALA A 346 -5.23 12.54 -0.19
C ALA A 346 -4.55 11.26 -0.75
N ALA A 347 -4.63 11.02 -2.06
CA ALA A 347 -3.95 9.89 -2.70
C ALA A 347 -2.42 9.99 -2.58
N ARG A 348 -1.84 11.19 -2.76
CA ARG A 348 -0.40 11.42 -2.58
C ARG A 348 0.05 11.22 -1.14
N GLU A 349 -0.77 11.65 -0.17
CA GLU A 349 -0.48 11.44 1.25
C GLU A 349 -0.51 9.95 1.61
N ALA A 350 -1.51 9.22 1.14
CA ALA A 350 -1.62 7.77 1.35
C ALA A 350 -0.45 7.01 0.71
N GLU A 351 -0.02 7.39 -0.51
CA GLU A 351 1.15 6.81 -1.17
C GLU A 351 2.44 7.09 -0.38
N ALA A 352 2.62 8.32 0.12
CA ALA A 352 3.78 8.69 0.93
C ALA A 352 3.79 7.97 2.29
N GLU A 353 2.64 7.72 2.90
CA GLU A 353 2.52 6.90 4.10
C GLU A 353 2.84 5.43 3.83
N ALA A 354 2.30 4.85 2.75
CA ALA A 354 2.61 3.48 2.34
C ALA A 354 4.10 3.29 2.04
N ALA A 355 4.75 4.26 1.38
CA ALA A 355 6.18 4.25 1.11
C ALA A 355 7.01 4.30 2.42
N ARG A 356 6.61 5.14 3.39
CA ARG A 356 7.25 5.21 4.72
C ARG A 356 7.09 3.91 5.50
N ALA A 357 5.90 3.31 5.47
CA ALA A 357 5.63 2.03 6.12
C ALA A 357 6.47 0.89 5.50
N ALA A 358 6.56 0.82 4.17
CA ALA A 358 7.36 -0.17 3.47
C ALA A 358 8.87 -0.01 3.77
N ALA A 359 9.37 1.23 3.81
CA ALA A 359 10.75 1.52 4.17
C ALA A 359 11.06 1.10 5.62
N GLY A 360 10.16 1.42 6.57
CA GLY A 360 10.28 1.01 7.97
C GLY A 360 10.26 -0.51 8.15
N ALA A 361 9.39 -1.22 7.43
CA ALA A 361 9.35 -2.68 7.45
C ALA A 361 10.65 -3.31 6.91
N ALA A 362 11.20 -2.76 5.82
CA ALA A 362 12.46 -3.23 5.23
C ALA A 362 13.67 -2.96 6.16
N GLU A 363 13.70 -1.83 6.87
CA GLU A 363 14.73 -1.54 7.87
C GLU A 363 14.63 -2.45 9.08
N ALA A 364 13.43 -2.65 9.63
CA ALA A 364 13.20 -3.58 10.74
C ALA A 364 13.61 -5.01 10.38
N ASP A 365 13.35 -5.45 9.14
CA ASP A 365 13.78 -6.75 8.66
C ASP A 365 15.29 -6.88 8.54
N ARG A 366 15.98 -5.84 8.03
CA ARG A 366 17.44 -5.79 8.01
C ARG A 366 18.03 -5.84 9.43
N ALA A 367 17.44 -5.12 10.38
CA ALA A 367 17.87 -5.11 11.78
C ALA A 367 17.71 -6.50 12.42
N ARG A 368 16.54 -7.14 12.28
CA ARG A 368 16.31 -8.51 12.78
C ARG A 368 17.31 -9.52 12.22
N ARG A 369 17.61 -9.43 10.91
CA ARG A 369 18.59 -10.32 10.27
C ARG A 369 20.01 -10.05 10.77
N ALA A 370 20.37 -8.79 10.96
CA ALA A 370 21.68 -8.44 11.53
C ALA A 370 21.83 -8.96 12.97
N GLU A 371 20.79 -8.83 13.79
CA GLU A 371 20.76 -9.36 15.16
C GLU A 371 20.87 -10.90 15.17
N ALA A 372 20.09 -11.60 14.32
CA ALA A 372 20.17 -13.05 14.19
C ALA A 372 21.57 -13.52 13.76
N ARG A 373 22.21 -12.83 12.81
CA ARG A 373 23.60 -13.12 12.40
C ARG A 373 24.59 -12.88 13.54
N ALA A 374 24.43 -11.79 14.29
CA ALA A 374 25.29 -11.49 15.43
C ALA A 374 25.15 -12.55 16.53
N ALA A 375 23.92 -13.02 16.80
CA ALA A 375 23.66 -14.09 17.75
C ALA A 375 24.31 -15.42 17.31
N LEU A 376 24.18 -15.79 16.03
CA LEU A 376 24.86 -16.96 15.48
C LEU A 376 26.37 -16.83 15.61
N ALA A 377 26.95 -15.68 15.21
CA ALA A 377 28.38 -15.42 15.30
C ALA A 377 28.90 -15.55 16.74
N ALA A 378 28.14 -15.04 17.72
CA ALA A 378 28.49 -15.12 19.14
C ALA A 378 28.40 -16.55 19.71
N ALA A 379 27.55 -17.41 19.15
CA ALA A 379 27.41 -18.81 19.55
C ALA A 379 28.52 -19.72 18.98
N LEU A 380 29.30 -19.24 18.01
CA LEU A 380 30.34 -20.06 17.38
C LEU A 380 31.53 -20.30 18.33
N PRO A 381 32.08 -21.53 18.36
CA PRO A 381 33.24 -21.85 19.18
C PRO A 381 34.47 -21.02 18.76
N ALA A 382 35.35 -20.70 19.71
CA ALA A 382 36.57 -19.94 19.42
C ALA A 382 37.44 -20.63 18.36
N GLU A 383 38.05 -19.85 17.47
CA GLU A 383 38.91 -20.39 16.42
C GLU A 383 40.19 -20.99 17.04
N PRO A 384 40.54 -22.27 16.76
CA PRO A 384 41.77 -22.87 17.24
C PRO A 384 43.02 -22.14 16.71
N PRO A 385 44.10 -22.06 17.50
CA PRO A 385 45.34 -21.43 17.05
C PRO A 385 45.97 -22.21 15.89
N ALA A 386 46.82 -21.50 15.12
CA ALA A 386 47.57 -22.12 14.03
C ALA A 386 48.43 -23.28 14.54
N GLY A 387 48.27 -24.47 13.95
CA GLY A 387 49.06 -25.65 14.31
C GLY A 387 48.56 -26.43 15.53
N ALA A 388 47.41 -26.09 16.11
CA ALA A 388 46.77 -26.93 17.10
C ALA A 388 46.53 -28.34 16.54
N ALA A 389 46.84 -29.38 17.33
CA ALA A 389 46.62 -30.76 16.94
C ALA A 389 45.11 -30.99 16.71
N GLY A 390 44.75 -31.57 15.56
CA GLY A 390 43.34 -31.78 15.18
C GLY A 390 42.64 -30.56 14.56
N ALA A 391 43.32 -29.42 14.41
CA ALA A 391 42.73 -28.27 13.73
C ALA A 391 42.65 -28.49 12.22
N VAL A 392 41.46 -28.30 11.65
CA VAL A 392 41.19 -28.38 10.20
C VAL A 392 40.87 -26.99 9.68
N ARG A 393 41.55 -26.59 8.61
CA ARG A 393 41.27 -25.33 7.90
C ARG A 393 40.12 -25.55 6.91
N VAL A 394 38.98 -24.93 7.14
CA VAL A 394 37.82 -25.06 6.26
C VAL A 394 37.68 -23.81 5.39
N ARG A 395 37.67 -23.99 4.08
CA ARG A 395 37.40 -22.94 3.09
C ARG A 395 36.09 -23.22 2.38
N VAL A 396 35.14 -22.31 2.47
CA VAL A 396 33.81 -22.42 1.82
C VAL A 396 33.71 -21.40 0.71
N ARG A 397 33.39 -21.85 -0.50
CA ARG A 397 33.06 -20.97 -1.62
C ARG A 397 31.58 -20.61 -1.57
N LEU A 398 31.30 -19.32 -1.49
CA LEU A 398 29.96 -18.75 -1.42
C LEU A 398 29.38 -18.53 -2.83
N PRO A 399 28.05 -18.39 -2.97
CA PRO A 399 27.39 -18.16 -4.26
C PRO A 399 27.78 -16.84 -4.91
N SER A 400 28.16 -15.85 -4.10
CA SER A 400 28.71 -14.57 -4.55
C SER A 400 30.05 -14.71 -5.28
N GLY A 401 30.69 -15.89 -5.21
CA GLY A 401 32.04 -16.14 -5.69
C GLY A 401 33.12 -15.86 -4.64
N ALA A 402 32.75 -15.21 -3.53
CA ALA A 402 33.63 -15.01 -2.37
C ALA A 402 34.02 -16.36 -1.73
N SER A 403 35.11 -16.37 -0.98
CA SER A 403 35.53 -17.52 -0.18
C SER A 403 35.68 -17.09 1.27
N ALA A 404 35.04 -17.82 2.18
CA ALA A 404 35.26 -17.67 3.61
C ALA A 404 36.19 -18.78 4.10
N GLU A 405 37.15 -18.47 4.96
CA GLU A 405 38.09 -19.44 5.53
C GLU A 405 38.12 -19.29 7.06
N ARG A 406 38.08 -20.41 7.78
CA ARG A 406 38.19 -20.45 9.25
C ARG A 406 38.77 -21.80 9.69
N ARG A 407 39.52 -21.82 10.79
CA ARG A 407 39.98 -23.06 11.43
C ARG A 407 38.93 -23.60 12.40
N TRP A 408 38.82 -24.92 12.45
CA TRP A 408 37.88 -25.64 13.31
C TRP A 408 38.62 -26.75 14.05
N ASP A 409 38.20 -27.05 15.27
CA ASP A 409 38.61 -28.27 15.95
C ASP A 409 37.88 -29.42 15.27
N GLY A 410 38.62 -30.28 14.56
CA GLY A 410 38.02 -31.32 13.74
C GLY A 410 37.17 -32.31 14.54
N ALA A 411 37.52 -32.57 15.80
CA ALA A 411 36.82 -33.54 16.64
C ALA A 411 35.60 -32.93 17.35
N ALA A 412 35.69 -31.66 17.74
CA ALA A 412 34.62 -30.98 18.48
C ALA A 412 33.58 -30.31 17.57
N ALA A 413 33.96 -29.90 16.36
CA ALA A 413 33.07 -29.21 15.43
C ALA A 413 32.34 -30.19 14.49
N ASP A 414 31.09 -29.86 14.17
CA ASP A 414 30.25 -30.60 13.22
C ASP A 414 29.85 -29.74 12.01
N VAL A 415 29.22 -30.37 11.02
CA VAL A 415 28.65 -29.69 9.83
C VAL A 415 27.57 -28.67 10.22
N GLY A 416 26.89 -28.87 11.34
CA GLY A 416 25.92 -27.94 11.91
C GLY A 416 26.57 -26.59 12.24
N ALA A 417 27.67 -26.60 12.97
CA ALA A 417 28.43 -25.40 13.34
C ALA A 417 29.03 -24.70 12.10
N LEU A 418 29.47 -25.47 11.09
CA LEU A 418 29.89 -24.91 9.80
C LEU A 418 28.74 -24.17 9.11
N THR A 419 27.54 -24.78 9.09
CA THR A 419 26.34 -24.18 8.49
C THR A 419 25.98 -22.89 9.21
N ASP A 420 25.99 -22.87 10.54
CA ASP A 420 25.66 -21.70 11.35
C ASP A 420 26.70 -20.59 11.17
N TRP A 421 27.98 -20.94 11.02
CA TRP A 421 29.02 -19.98 10.66
C TRP A 421 28.75 -19.33 9.30
N ILE A 422 28.41 -20.11 8.27
CA ILE A 422 28.09 -19.55 6.96
C ILE A 422 26.81 -18.68 7.00
N GLN A 423 25.81 -19.05 7.80
CA GLN A 423 24.61 -18.21 8.02
C GLN A 423 24.92 -16.89 8.73
N SER A 424 25.98 -16.84 9.55
CA SER A 424 26.41 -15.61 10.22
C SER A 424 27.13 -14.62 9.28
N LEU A 425 27.56 -15.05 8.09
CA LEU A 425 28.25 -14.20 7.13
C LEU A 425 27.30 -13.25 6.41
N GLU A 426 27.77 -12.03 6.12
CA GLU A 426 27.00 -11.02 5.38
C GLU A 426 26.92 -11.32 3.87
N ASP A 427 27.90 -12.04 3.33
CA ASP A 427 28.01 -12.37 1.90
C ASP A 427 27.03 -13.45 1.42
N LEU A 428 26.24 -14.05 2.32
CA LEU A 428 25.21 -15.03 1.96
C LEU A 428 23.98 -14.30 1.41
N PRO A 429 23.45 -14.67 0.23
CA PRO A 429 22.25 -14.04 -0.32
C PRO A 429 21.08 -14.10 0.65
N ALA A 430 20.34 -13.00 0.79
CA ALA A 430 19.17 -12.95 1.68
C ALA A 430 18.05 -13.94 1.30
N SER A 431 18.05 -14.44 0.06
CA SER A 431 17.13 -15.48 -0.41
C SER A 431 17.44 -16.87 0.16
N TRP A 432 18.67 -17.11 0.63
CA TRP A 432 19.11 -18.41 1.11
C TRP A 432 18.72 -18.60 2.57
N GLN A 433 17.44 -18.93 2.78
CA GLN A 433 16.92 -19.26 4.10
C GLN A 433 17.51 -20.58 4.64
N PRO A 434 17.56 -20.78 5.97
CA PRO A 434 17.91 -22.06 6.56
C PRO A 434 17.10 -23.20 5.94
N GLY A 435 17.78 -24.21 5.38
CA GLY A 435 17.14 -25.34 4.70
C GLY A 435 16.92 -25.18 3.18
N GLY A 436 17.12 -23.98 2.61
CA GLY A 436 17.12 -23.75 1.16
C GLY A 436 18.47 -24.01 0.48
N TRP A 437 19.49 -24.35 1.24
CA TRP A 437 20.84 -24.61 0.74
C TRP A 437 21.55 -25.64 1.62
N CYS A 438 22.63 -26.22 1.10
CA CYS A 438 23.50 -27.14 1.82
C CYS A 438 24.98 -26.92 1.47
N LEU A 439 25.87 -27.48 2.29
CA LEU A 439 27.29 -27.57 1.97
C LEU A 439 27.53 -28.79 1.09
N ALA A 440 28.44 -28.70 0.13
CA ALA A 440 28.85 -29.82 -0.71
C ALA A 440 30.36 -29.89 -0.87
N THR A 441 30.89 -31.11 -0.94
CA THR A 441 32.28 -31.35 -1.31
C THR A 441 32.49 -31.12 -2.81
N PRO A 442 33.68 -30.68 -3.25
CA PRO A 442 33.96 -30.50 -4.68
C PRO A 442 34.22 -31.82 -5.42
N PHE A 443 34.88 -32.79 -4.78
CA PHE A 443 35.22 -34.08 -5.40
C PHE A 443 35.42 -35.21 -4.36
N PRO A 444 34.71 -36.35 -4.47
CA PRO A 444 33.48 -36.50 -5.26
C PRO A 444 32.43 -35.49 -4.78
N ARG A 445 31.59 -34.98 -5.69
CA ARG A 445 30.58 -33.99 -5.33
C ARG A 445 29.47 -34.66 -4.52
N ALA A 446 29.40 -34.36 -3.23
CA ALA A 446 28.41 -34.91 -2.32
C ALA A 446 27.81 -33.78 -1.47
N ALA A 447 26.49 -33.75 -1.37
CA ALA A 447 25.77 -32.82 -0.50
C ALA A 447 25.81 -33.31 0.95
N LEU A 448 26.23 -32.44 1.86
CA LEU A 448 26.34 -32.70 3.29
C LEU A 448 25.00 -32.39 3.94
N ARG A 449 24.13 -33.41 4.00
CA ARG A 449 22.80 -33.31 4.64
C ARG A 449 22.83 -33.62 6.13
N ASP A 450 23.76 -34.46 6.55
CA ASP A 450 23.94 -34.79 7.96
C ASP A 450 24.70 -33.67 8.66
N ARG A 451 24.00 -32.96 9.55
CA ARG A 451 24.57 -31.87 10.34
C ARG A 451 25.43 -32.38 11.50
N ALA A 452 25.25 -33.62 11.94
CA ALA A 452 26.00 -34.20 13.05
C ALA A 452 27.37 -34.76 12.62
N LEU A 453 27.66 -34.82 11.31
CA LEU A 453 28.93 -35.29 10.80
C LEU A 453 30.07 -34.38 11.29
N SER A 454 31.09 -34.97 11.91
CA SER A 454 32.22 -34.20 12.42
C SER A 454 33.10 -33.65 11.30
N VAL A 455 33.76 -32.52 11.55
CA VAL A 455 34.68 -31.91 10.57
C VAL A 455 35.90 -32.81 10.31
N ALA A 456 36.37 -33.56 11.31
CA ALA A 456 37.47 -34.51 11.16
C ALA A 456 37.11 -35.68 10.25
N GLU A 457 35.92 -36.28 10.41
CA GLU A 457 35.44 -37.35 9.54
C GLU A 457 35.27 -36.86 8.10
N LEU A 458 34.68 -35.67 7.94
CA LEU A 458 34.50 -35.05 6.63
C LEU A 458 35.83 -34.73 5.93
N ALA A 459 36.85 -34.31 6.70
CA ALA A 459 38.18 -34.03 6.17
C ALA A 459 38.98 -35.30 5.85
N GLY A 460 38.58 -36.47 6.37
CA GLY A 460 39.30 -37.74 6.15
C GLY A 460 40.77 -37.70 6.58
N GLY A 461 41.08 -36.92 7.62
CA GLY A 461 42.46 -36.70 8.10
C GLY A 461 43.26 -35.62 7.36
N ALA A 462 42.68 -34.96 6.35
CA ALA A 462 43.34 -33.84 5.69
C ALA A 462 43.39 -32.60 6.60
N PRO A 463 44.49 -31.81 6.57
CA PRO A 463 44.60 -30.58 7.38
C PRO A 463 43.74 -29.42 6.84
N ALA A 464 43.20 -29.56 5.62
CA ALA A 464 42.36 -28.57 4.99
C ALA A 464 41.19 -29.21 4.24
N LEU A 465 40.04 -28.54 4.29
CA LEU A 465 38.79 -28.97 3.69
C LEU A 465 38.21 -27.84 2.84
N ALA A 466 37.91 -28.12 1.58
CA ALA A 466 37.24 -27.19 0.69
C ALA A 466 35.77 -27.60 0.51
N LEU A 467 34.85 -26.65 0.69
CA LEU A 467 33.41 -26.84 0.55
C LEU A 467 32.81 -25.79 -0.38
N LEU A 468 31.63 -26.11 -0.91
CA LEU A 468 30.81 -25.23 -1.74
C LEU A 468 29.46 -25.05 -1.05
N ALA A 469 28.98 -23.82 -0.90
CA ALA A 469 27.59 -23.57 -0.52
C ALA A 469 26.73 -23.64 -1.80
N THR A 470 25.73 -24.52 -1.81
CA THR A 470 24.89 -24.82 -2.98
C THR A 470 23.42 -24.79 -2.59
N GLU A 471 22.59 -24.20 -3.44
CA GLU A 471 21.13 -24.23 -3.31
C GLU A 471 20.64 -25.68 -3.43
N LEU A 472 19.58 -26.03 -2.70
CA LEU A 472 19.03 -27.39 -2.62
C LEU A 472 18.01 -27.71 -3.70
#